data_AF-A0A8I0SXQ4-F1
#
_entry.id   AF-A0A8I0SXQ4-F1
#
_cell.length_a   1.000
_cell.length_b   1.000
_cell.length_c   1.000
_cell.angle_alpha   90.00
_cell.angle_beta   90.00
_cell.angle_gamma   90.00
#
_symmetry.space_group_name_H-M   'P 1'
#
loop_
_entity.id
_entity.type
_entity.pdbx_description
1 polymer ?
#
loop_
_entity_poly.entity_id
_entity_poly.type
_entity_poly.pdbx_seq_one_letter_code
_entity_poly.pdbx_strand_id
1 'polypeptide(L)'
;MSANAVVRARVDKHIKEEATVVLAAMGLTVSDAFRIMLTRVAHDKALPFEPLVPNATTIEAMKEARCGGLQSFATVDSLMADLNAND
;
A
#
# COMPACT_ATOMS: atom_id res chain seq x y z
N MET A 1 29.81 -11.76 -7.51
CA MET A 1 28.73 -12.35 -8.33
C MET A 1 27.44 -11.66 -7.96
N SER A 2 26.71 -11.08 -8.92
CA SER A 2 25.35 -10.58 -8.67
C SER A 2 24.48 -11.78 -8.27
N ALA A 3 23.99 -11.81 -7.03
CA ALA A 3 23.11 -12.87 -6.57
C ALA A 3 21.74 -12.66 -7.24
N ASN A 4 21.46 -13.44 -8.29
CA ASN A 4 20.15 -13.43 -8.94
C ASN A 4 19.14 -14.11 -8.00
N ALA A 5 18.05 -13.39 -7.68
CA ALA A 5 16.94 -13.91 -6.90
C ALA A 5 15.70 -14.11 -7.80
N VAL A 6 14.92 -15.15 -7.53
CA VAL A 6 13.70 -15.47 -8.29
C VAL A 6 12.48 -15.06 -7.48
N VAL A 7 11.59 -14.28 -8.09
CA VAL A 7 10.29 -13.92 -7.52
C VAL A 7 9.22 -14.87 -8.08
N ARG A 8 8.47 -15.53 -7.20
CA ARG A 8 7.32 -16.38 -7.57
C ARG A 8 6.09 -15.88 -6.81
N ALA A 9 5.04 -15.54 -7.54
CA ALA A 9 3.75 -15.13 -7.00
C ALA A 9 2.64 -15.99 -7.60
N ARG A 10 1.64 -16.33 -6.78
CA ARG A 10 0.39 -16.92 -7.28
C ARG A 10 -0.52 -15.80 -7.75
N VAL A 11 -1.13 -16.00 -8.90
CA VAL A 11 -2.11 -15.09 -9.47
C VAL A 11 -3.18 -15.93 -10.15
N ASP A 12 -4.39 -15.39 -10.21
CA ASP A 12 -5.45 -15.98 -11.00
C ASP A 12 -5.03 -16.14 -12.48
N LYS A 13 -5.46 -17.23 -13.11
CA LYS A 13 -5.05 -17.57 -14.48
C LYS A 13 -5.56 -16.53 -15.48
N HIS A 14 -6.81 -16.08 -15.33
CA HIS A 14 -7.42 -15.11 -16.24
C HIS A 14 -6.70 -13.75 -16.13
N ILE A 15 -6.41 -13.31 -14.91
CA ILE A 15 -5.62 -12.08 -14.68
C ILE A 15 -4.22 -12.17 -15.30
N LYS A 16 -3.56 -13.32 -15.19
CA LYS A 16 -2.24 -13.53 -15.84
C LYS A 16 -2.33 -13.39 -17.35
N GLU A 17 -3.34 -13.98 -17.97
CA GLU A 17 -3.55 -13.94 -19.41
C GLU A 17 -3.82 -12.52 -19.91
N GLU A 18 -4.75 -11.80 -19.28
CA GLU A 18 -5.04 -10.40 -19.61
C GLU A 18 -3.81 -9.51 -19.44
N ALA A 19 -3.12 -9.58 -18.30
CA ALA A 19 -1.92 -8.79 -18.05
C ALA A 19 -0.83 -9.07 -19.07
N THR A 20 -0.68 -10.32 -19.53
CA THR A 20 0.30 -10.70 -20.56
C THR A 20 0.00 -10.01 -21.88
N VAL A 21 -1.28 -9.98 -22.31
CA VAL A 21 -1.69 -9.33 -23.56
C VAL A 21 -1.47 -7.81 -23.49
N VAL A 22 -1.89 -7.17 -22.40
CA VAL A 22 -1.75 -5.73 -22.20
C VAL A 22 -0.28 -5.30 -22.18
N LEU A 23 0.55 -6.01 -21.42
CA LEU A 23 1.99 -5.70 -21.35
C LEU A 23 2.69 -5.96 -22.68
N ALA A 24 2.33 -7.01 -23.41
CA ALA A 24 2.90 -7.30 -24.73
C ALA A 24 2.58 -6.18 -25.74
N ALA A 25 1.37 -5.59 -25.68
CA ALA A 25 1.02 -4.42 -26.49
C ALA A 25 1.89 -3.18 -26.18
N MET A 26 2.45 -3.12 -24.97
CA MET A 26 3.43 -2.10 -24.55
C MET A 26 4.89 -2.51 -24.82
N GLY A 27 5.14 -3.68 -25.41
CA GLY A 27 6.48 -4.21 -25.63
C GLY A 27 7.17 -4.75 -24.38
N LEU A 28 6.41 -5.09 -23.34
CA LEU A 28 6.92 -5.58 -22.06
C LEU A 28 6.50 -7.02 -21.81
N THR A 29 7.37 -7.79 -21.16
CA THR A 29 6.96 -9.06 -20.55
C THR A 29 6.46 -8.85 -19.12
N VAL A 30 5.73 -9.84 -18.58
CA VAL A 30 5.34 -9.84 -17.16
C VAL A 30 6.58 -9.69 -16.27
N SER A 31 7.68 -10.37 -16.60
CA SER A 31 8.92 -10.28 -15.82
C SER A 31 9.60 -8.92 -15.89
N ASP A 32 9.43 -8.17 -16.98
CA ASP A 32 9.95 -6.80 -17.09
C ASP A 32 9.13 -5.84 -16.22
N ALA A 33 7.80 -5.95 -16.27
CA ALA A 33 6.91 -5.17 -15.42
C ALA A 33 7.18 -5.41 -13.92
N PHE A 34 7.35 -6.66 -13.50
CA PHE A 34 7.70 -6.98 -12.11
C PHE A 34 9.07 -6.41 -11.69
N ARG A 35 10.07 -6.45 -12.58
CA ARG A 35 11.38 -5.85 -12.30
C ARG A 35 11.26 -4.35 -12.10
N ILE A 36 10.58 -3.64 -13.00
CA ILE A 36 10.32 -2.20 -12.90
C ILE A 36 9.59 -1.87 -11.58
N MET A 37 8.52 -2.61 -11.27
CA MET A 37 7.75 -2.44 -10.04
C MET A 37 8.64 -2.57 -8.79
N LEU A 38 9.39 -3.66 -8.67
CA LEU A 38 10.24 -3.91 -7.49
C LEU A 38 11.37 -2.89 -7.37
N THR A 39 11.96 -2.46 -8.49
CA THR A 39 12.94 -1.37 -8.50
C THR A 39 12.32 -0.07 -8.00
N ARG A 40 11.10 0.27 -8.43
CA ARG A 40 10.43 1.49 -7.99
C ARG A 40 10.09 1.44 -6.50
N VAL A 41 9.56 0.32 -6.00
CA VAL A 41 9.29 0.14 -4.56
C VAL A 41 10.57 0.28 -3.73
N ALA A 42 11.67 -0.33 -4.19
CA ALA A 42 12.95 -0.27 -3.48
C ALA A 42 13.51 1.16 -3.43
N HIS A 43 13.33 1.94 -4.50
CA HIS A 43 13.81 3.31 -4.60
C HIS A 43 12.92 4.30 -3.84
N ASP A 44 11.61 4.30 -4.12
CA ASP A 44 10.67 5.30 -3.63
C ASP A 44 10.16 5.03 -2.22
N LYS A 45 10.39 3.82 -1.68
CA LYS A 45 9.83 3.37 -0.39
C LYS A 45 8.30 3.46 -0.33
N ALA A 46 7.65 3.40 -1.48
CA ALA A 46 6.21 3.46 -1.64
C ALA A 46 5.76 2.48 -2.72
N LEU A 47 4.47 2.09 -2.69
CA LEU A 47 3.88 1.31 -3.78
C LEU A 47 3.69 2.21 -5.02
N PRO A 48 3.90 1.68 -6.23
CA PRO A 48 3.81 2.45 -7.48
C PRO A 48 2.36 2.71 -7.93
N PHE A 49 1.40 2.24 -7.14
CA PHE A 49 -0.01 2.56 -7.21
C PHE A 49 -0.40 3.07 -5.83
N GLU A 50 -1.29 4.06 -5.78
CA GLU A 50 -1.80 4.58 -4.52
C GLU A 50 -2.57 3.47 -3.78
N PRO A 51 -2.06 2.94 -2.65
CA PRO A 51 -2.80 2.00 -1.83
C PRO A 51 -3.69 2.82 -0.90
N LEU A 52 -4.51 3.71 -1.45
CA LEU A 52 -5.24 4.74 -0.70
C LEU A 52 -6.76 4.51 -0.71
N VAL A 53 -7.20 3.26 -0.85
CA VAL A 53 -8.55 2.91 -0.41
C VAL A 53 -8.42 2.52 1.06
N PRO A 54 -8.82 3.40 2.01
CA PRO A 54 -8.74 3.06 3.42
C PRO A 54 -9.60 1.82 3.68
N ASN A 55 -9.14 0.93 4.56
CA ASN A 55 -9.94 -0.23 4.92
C ASN A 55 -11.22 0.21 5.68
N ALA A 56 -12.18 -0.70 5.85
CA ALA A 56 -13.44 -0.39 6.49
C ALA A 56 -13.26 0.29 7.87
N THR A 57 -12.34 -0.21 8.70
CA THR A 57 -12.03 0.37 10.01
C THR A 57 -11.53 1.80 9.91
N THR A 58 -10.60 2.07 8.99
CA THR A 58 -10.08 3.43 8.78
C THR A 58 -11.15 4.37 8.22
N ILE A 59 -12.04 3.88 7.36
CA ILE A 59 -13.17 4.66 6.85
C ILE A 59 -14.10 5.08 8.00
N GLU A 60 -14.46 4.15 8.89
CA GLU A 60 -15.33 4.48 10.02
C GLU A 60 -14.66 5.46 10.99
N ALA A 61 -13.38 5.26 11.32
CA ALA A 61 -12.62 6.21 12.13
C ALA A 61 -12.57 7.62 11.50
N MET A 62 -12.41 7.70 10.17
CA MET A 62 -12.47 8.99 9.45
C MET A 62 -13.87 9.64 9.49
N LYS A 63 -14.95 8.85 9.45
CA LYS A 63 -16.32 9.37 9.58
C LYS A 63 -16.58 9.91 10.97
N GLU A 64 -16.21 9.15 12.00
CA GLU A 64 -16.31 9.58 13.41
C GLU A 64 -15.53 10.89 13.63
N ALA A 65 -14.31 10.96 13.11
CA ALA A 65 -13.49 12.16 13.15
C ALA A 65 -14.19 13.39 12.54
N ARG A 66 -14.80 13.23 11.36
CA ARG A 66 -15.50 14.30 10.66
C ARG A 66 -16.82 14.72 11.33
N CYS A 67 -17.48 13.79 12.01
CA CYS A 67 -18.72 14.04 12.74
C CYS A 67 -18.50 14.62 14.15
N GLY A 68 -17.24 14.87 14.55
CA GLY A 68 -16.92 15.47 15.84
C GLY A 68 -16.95 14.48 17.02
N GLY A 69 -16.83 13.18 16.76
CA GLY A 69 -16.79 12.14 17.79
C GLY A 69 -15.45 12.03 18.52
N LEU A 70 -14.47 12.89 18.22
CA LEU A 70 -13.14 12.83 18.83
C LEU A 70 -13.07 13.62 20.14
N GLN A 71 -12.28 13.11 21.07
CA GLN A 71 -11.91 13.83 22.28
C GLN A 71 -10.99 15.02 21.93
N SER A 72 -11.34 16.20 22.46
CA SER A 72 -10.51 17.39 22.37
C SER A 72 -9.67 17.56 23.63
N PHE A 73 -8.43 18.01 23.48
CA PHE A 73 -7.50 18.25 24.58
C PHE A 73 -7.05 19.71 24.56
N ALA A 74 -6.86 20.29 25.74
CA ALA A 74 -6.42 21.67 25.88
C ALA A 74 -4.91 21.84 25.63
N THR A 75 -4.11 20.80 25.88
CA THR A 75 -2.65 20.82 25.70
C THR A 75 -2.14 19.50 25.11
N VAL A 76 -0.99 19.55 24.45
CA VAL A 76 -0.30 18.35 23.93
C VAL A 76 0.03 17.37 25.06
N ASP A 77 0.42 17.88 26.23
CA ASP A 77 0.72 17.04 27.40
C ASP A 77 -0.50 16.22 27.85
N SER A 78 -1.69 16.84 27.85
CA SER A 78 -2.92 16.14 28.22
C SER A 78 -3.33 15.06 27.20
N LEU A 79 -3.07 15.30 25.91
CA LEU A 79 -3.26 14.30 24.85
C LEU A 79 -2.30 13.11 25.02
N MET A 80 -1.01 13.39 25.24
CA MET A 80 0.01 12.34 25.39
C MET A 80 -0.19 11.50 26.65
N ALA A 81 -0.66 12.11 27.75
CA ALA A 81 -0.99 11.38 28.96
C ALA A 81 -2.15 10.38 28.75
N ASP A 82 -3.17 10.76 27.98
CA ASP A 82 -4.31 9.90 27.65
C ASP A 82 -3.91 8.74 26.71
N LEU A 83 -3.15 9.04 25.65
CA LEU A 83 -2.66 8.03 24.69
C LEU A 83 -1.77 6.96 25.35
N ASN A 84 -0.91 7.36 26.28
CA ASN A 84 0.03 6.48 26.95
C ASN A 84 -0.55 5.82 28.21
N ALA A 85 -1.82 6.07 28.56
CA ALA A 85 -2.41 5.55 29.80
C ALA A 85 -2.59 4.01 29.82
N ASN A 86 -2.49 3.36 28.65
CA ASN A 86 -2.69 1.92 28.46
C ASN A 86 -1.49 1.19 27.85
N ASP A 87 -0.32 1.85 27.75
CA ASP A 87 0.97 1.20 27.43
C ASP A 87 1.61 0.64 28.71
#